data_AF-A0A6I2P1C1-F1
#
_entry.id   AF-A0A6I2P1C1-F1
#
_cell.length_a   1.000
_cell.length_b   1.000
_cell.length_c   1.000
_cell.angle_alpha   90.00
_cell.angle_beta   90.00
_cell.angle_gamma   90.00
#
_symmetry.space_group_name_H-M   'P 1'
#
loop_
_entity.id
_entity.type
_entity.pdbx_description
1 polymer ?
#
loop_
_entity_poly.entity_id
_entity_poly.type
_entity_poly.pdbx_seq_one_letter_code
_entity_poly.pdbx_strand_id
1 'polypeptide(L)' 'MMNIAPKFIKIADLIEGYSNDAETGVKGYGGKLDIRPPYQREFRYDIKQQQAVINTILSGYPLNIMYWSVAEDGNYE' A
#
# COMPACT_ATOMS: atom_id res chain seq x y z
N MET A 1 10.54 22.44 -6.25
CA MET A 1 11.07 21.65 -5.12
C MET A 1 10.08 20.54 -4.83
N MET A 2 10.54 19.30 -4.69
CA MET A 2 9.70 18.19 -4.21
C MET A 2 9.37 18.41 -2.73
N ASN A 3 8.09 18.37 -2.36
CA ASN A 3 7.64 18.55 -0.98
C ASN A 3 7.28 17.18 -0.39
N ILE A 4 8.03 16.73 0.61
CA ILE A 4 7.78 15.46 1.29
C ILE A 4 7.31 15.78 2.70
N ALA A 5 6.05 15.45 3.00
CA ALA A 5 5.44 15.65 4.32
C ALA A 5 5.05 14.30 4.93
N PRO A 6 5.43 13.99 6.18
CA PRO A 6 5.10 12.73 6.82
C PRO A 6 3.58 12.61 7.04
N LYS A 7 3.05 11.42 6.77
CA LYS A 7 1.64 11.05 7.02
C LYS A 7 1.62 9.72 7.76
N PHE A 8 0.89 9.68 8.87
CA PHE A 8 0.62 8.44 9.60
C PHE A 8 -0.75 7.94 9.20
N ILE A 9 -0.79 6.76 8.58
CA ILE A 9 -2.01 6.14 8.04
C ILE A 9 -2.23 4.84 8.79
N LYS A 10 -3.46 4.59 9.25
CA LYS A 10 -3.79 3.31 9.89
C LYS A 10 -3.79 2.22 8.82
N ILE A 11 -3.33 1.04 9.19
CA ILE A 11 -3.39 -0.14 8.32
C ILE A 11 -4.84 -0.43 7.90
N ALA A 12 -5.80 -0.27 8.81
CA ALA A 12 -7.22 -0.46 8.52
C ALA A 12 -7.72 0.46 7.40
N ASP A 13 -7.35 1.75 7.44
CA ASP A 13 -7.72 2.71 6.41
C ASP A 13 -7.03 2.35 5.08
N LEU A 14 -5.76 1.95 5.13
CA LEU A 14 -4.98 1.56 3.94
C LEU A 14 -5.61 0.39 3.17
N ILE A 15 -6.16 -0.61 3.88
CA ILE A 15 -6.80 -1.78 3.27
C ILE A 15 -8.29 -1.59 3.00
N GLU A 16 -8.86 -0.44 3.34
CA GLU A 16 -10.26 -0.14 3.04
C GLU A 16 -10.51 -0.19 1.53
N GLY A 17 -11.54 -0.94 1.11
CA GLY A 17 -11.85 -1.11 -0.32
C GLY A 17 -10.76 -1.85 -1.11
N TYR A 18 -9.91 -2.64 -0.43
CA TYR A 18 -8.86 -3.40 -1.08
C TYR A 18 -9.40 -4.30 -2.20
N SER A 19 -8.79 -4.16 -3.39
CA SER A 19 -9.07 -5.01 -4.54
C SER A 19 -7.74 -5.48 -5.13
N ASN A 20 -7.66 -6.77 -5.46
CA ASN A 20 -6.52 -7.37 -6.13
C ASN A 20 -7.01 -8.06 -7.39
N ASP A 21 -6.78 -7.41 -8.52
CA ASP A 21 -7.21 -7.87 -9.82
C ASP A 21 -6.00 -7.96 -10.76
N ALA A 22 -6.00 -9.01 -11.59
CA ALA A 22 -4.88 -9.28 -12.48
C ALA A 22 -4.85 -8.33 -13.70
N GLU A 23 -5.98 -7.77 -14.10
CA GLU A 23 -6.10 -6.88 -15.25
C GLU A 23 -6.05 -5.40 -14.85
N THR A 24 -6.65 -5.05 -13.71
CA THR A 24 -6.83 -3.67 -13.25
C THR A 24 -5.90 -3.26 -12.11
N GLY A 25 -5.04 -4.17 -11.64
CA GLY A 25 -4.02 -3.89 -10.64
C GLY A 25 -4.49 -4.11 -9.20
N VAL A 26 -3.78 -3.52 -8.24
CA VAL A 26 -4.12 -3.59 -6.81
C VAL A 26 -4.43 -2.20 -6.31
N LYS A 27 -5.61 -2.04 -5.70
CA LYS A 27 -6.04 -0.76 -5.12
C LYS A 27 -6.38 -0.91 -3.65
N GLY A 28 -6.27 0.19 -2.92
CA GLY A 28 -6.68 0.30 -1.52
C GLY A 28 -7.01 1.74 -1.14
N TYR A 29 -7.07 2.02 0.15
CA TYR A 29 -7.36 3.35 0.70
C TYR A 29 -8.65 3.98 0.11
N GLY A 30 -9.73 3.20 0.11
CA GLY A 30 -11.01 3.62 -0.49
C GLY A 30 -10.95 3.78 -2.01
N GLY A 31 -10.03 3.08 -2.68
CA GLY A 31 -9.79 3.16 -4.12
C GLY A 31 -8.89 4.32 -4.56
N LYS A 32 -8.41 5.14 -3.62
CA LYS A 32 -7.56 6.32 -3.90
C LYS A 32 -6.09 5.99 -4.07
N LEU A 33 -5.64 4.83 -3.59
CA LEU A 33 -4.24 4.40 -3.71
C LEU A 33 -4.14 3.27 -4.73
N ASP A 34 -3.36 3.49 -5.79
CA ASP A 34 -2.90 2.43 -6.69
C ASP A 34 -1.65 1.77 -6.07
N ILE A 35 -1.86 0.64 -5.38
CA ILE A 35 -0.80 -0.10 -4.68
C ILE A 35 0.10 -0.84 -5.68
N ARG A 36 -0.48 -1.30 -6.78
CA ARG A 36 0.23 -1.99 -7.86
C ARG A 36 -0.48 -1.73 -9.18
N PRO A 37 0.10 -0.89 -10.05
CA PRO A 37 -0.43 -0.68 -11.39
C PRO A 37 -0.48 -1.98 -12.21
N PRO A 38 -1.37 -2.09 -13.21
CA PRO A 38 -1.55 -3.29 -14.05
C PRO A 38 -0.26 -3.81 -14.71
N TYR A 39 0.66 -2.90 -15.05
CA TYR A 39 1.90 -3.21 -15.76
C TYR A 39 3.04 -3.67 -14.83
N GLN A 40 2.89 -3.54 -13.51
CA GLN A 40 3.91 -3.96 -12.55
C GLN A 40 3.81 -5.46 -12.29
N ARG A 41 4.94 -6.16 -12.40
CA ARG A 41 4.99 -7.61 -12.12
C ARG A 41 4.56 -7.90 -10.70
N GLU A 42 3.77 -8.96 -10.54
CA GLU A 42 3.42 -9.47 -9.23
C GLU A 42 4.68 -10.04 -8.54
N PHE A 43 5.03 -9.44 -7.39
CA PHE A 43 6.00 -10.02 -6.47
C PHE A 43 5.25 -10.51 -5.24
N ARG A 44 5.15 -11.83 -5.06
CA ARG A 44 4.56 -12.43 -3.86
C ARG A 44 5.66 -12.80 -2.88
N TYR A 45 5.53 -12.27 -1.66
CA TYR A 45 6.31 -12.72 -0.51
C TYR A 45 6.02 -14.19 -0.21
N ASP A 46 7.04 -14.93 0.23
CA ASP A 46 6.84 -16.29 0.72
C ASP A 46 6.06 -16.30 2.05
N ILE A 47 5.62 -17.48 2.49
CA ILE A 47 4.82 -17.64 3.71
C ILE A 47 5.54 -17.09 4.95
N LYS A 48 6.88 -17.26 5.05
CA LYS A 48 7.65 -16.78 6.21
C LYS A 48 7.68 -15.26 6.24
N GLN A 49 7.87 -14.64 5.08
CA GLN A 49 7.87 -13.19 4.92
C GLN A 49 6.49 -12.59 5.23
N GLN A 50 5.40 -13.23 4.78
CA GLN A 50 4.04 -12.81 5.12
C GLN A 50 3.79 -12.89 6.64
N GLN A 51 4.20 -13.99 7.29
CA GLN A 51 4.05 -14.14 8.74
C GLN A 51 4.85 -13.09 9.52
N ALA A 52 6.05 -12.73 9.04
CA ALA A 52 6.89 -11.71 9.68
C ALA A 52 6.20 -10.33 9.70
N VAL A 53 5.49 -9.98 8.62
CA VAL A 53 4.69 -8.75 8.56
C VAL A 53 3.58 -8.76 9.62
N ILE A 54 2.81 -9.85 9.71
CA ILE A 54 1.74 -9.98 10.70
C ILE A 54 2.30 -9.86 12.12
N ASN A 55 3.40 -10.56 12.41
CA ASN A 55 4.03 -10.53 13.72
C ASN A 55 4.53 -9.12 14.09
N THR A 56 5.03 -8.35 13.12
CA THR A 56 5.47 -6.96 13.31
C THR A 56 4.31 -6.08 13.78
N ILE A 57 3.16 -6.19 13.10
CA ILE A 57 1.94 -5.44 13.43
C ILE A 57 1.42 -5.84 14.81
N LEU A 58 1.34 -7.14 15.10
CA LEU A 58 0.87 -7.66 16.40
C LEU A 58 1.78 -7.26 17.56
N SER A 59 3.06 -7.02 17.29
CA SER A 59 4.03 -6.54 18.29
C SER A 59 3.98 -5.02 18.50
N GLY A 60 3.06 -4.31 17.83
CA GLY A 60 2.88 -2.87 17.96
C GLY A 60 3.87 -2.01 17.14
N TYR A 61 4.66 -2.63 16.25
CA TYR A 61 5.58 -1.90 15.39
C TYR A 61 4.88 -1.41 14.10
N PRO A 62 5.29 -0.24 13.56
CA PRO A 62 4.82 0.20 12.25
C PRO A 62 5.36 -0.72 11.14
N LEU A 63 4.59 -0.84 10.05
CA LEU A 63 4.86 -1.74 8.93
C LEU A 63 6.12 -1.32 8.14
N ASN A 64 6.16 -0.06 7.68
CA ASN A 64 7.32 0.59 7.07
C ASN A 64 7.03 2.08 6.78
N ILE A 65 8.01 2.79 6.18
CA ILE A 65 7.85 4.07 5.50
C ILE A 65 7.63 3.81 4.00
N MET A 66 6.61 4.43 3.42
CA MET A 66 6.30 4.36 1.99
C MET A 66 6.25 5.78 1.43
N TYR A 67 6.68 5.95 0.17
CA TYR A 67 6.59 7.21 -0.55
C TYR A 67 5.53 7.06 -1.64
N TRP A 68 4.56 7.94 -1.64
CA TRP A 68 3.52 8.00 -2.67
C TRP A 68 3.63 9.32 -3.43
N SER A 69 3.38 9.24 -4.72
CA SER A 69 3.17 10.40 -5.58
C SER A 69 1.71 10.81 -5.52
N VAL A 70 1.45 12.11 -5.70
CA VAL A 70 0.07 12.63 -5.83
C VAL A 70 -0.18 12.87 -7.31
N ALA A 71 -1.15 12.16 -7.88
CA ALA A 71 -1.60 12.33 -9.25
C ALA A 71 -2.44 13.61 -9.41
N GLU A 72 -2.62 14.07 -10.65
CA GLU A 72 -3.36 15.31 -10.96
C GLU A 72 -4.84 15.25 -10.54
N ASP A 73 -5.42 14.05 -10.51
CA ASP A 73 -6.80 13.79 -10.10
C ASP A 73 -6.97 13.67 -8.56
N GLY A 74 -5.89 13.79 -7.81
CA GLY A 74 -5.86 13.68 -6.35
C GLY A 74 -5.71 12.25 -5.81
N ASN A 75 -5.52 11.26 -6.68
CA ASN A 75 -5.18 9.90 -6.28
C ASN A 75 -3.69 9.76 -5.92
N TYR A 76 -3.34 8.62 -5.34
CA TYR A 76 -1.99 8.27 -4.90
C TYR A 76 -1.46 7.06 -5.68
N GLU A 77 -0.17 7.08 -5.99
CA GLU A 77 0.59 5.98 -6.62
C GLU A 77 1.91 5.74 -5.86
#